data_AF-A0A381Z2C1-F1
#
_entry.id   AF-A0A381Z2C1-F1
#
_cell.length_a   1.000
_cell.length_b   1.000
_cell.length_c   1.000
_cell.angle_alpha   90.00
_cell.angle_beta   90.00
_cell.angle_gamma   90.00
#
_symmetry.space_group_name_H-M   'P 1'
#
loop_
_entity.id
_entity.type
_entity.pdbx_description
1 polymer ?
#
loop_
_entity_poly.entity_id
_entity_poly.type
_entity_poly.pdbx_seq_one_letter_code
_entity_poly.pdbx_strand_id
1 'polypeptide(L)'
;MDDNIKEAVIECKCGSSALTVADGKAILYVQCGCEDCRQALQWGHMKGGVEPDPLPQLYYLRSDIVDVKGKDYMKAFKIREDGRSTRIFCIKCYSVLGVDHPAYQSNVFMNFPKHCNNGGDLSIPLVA
;
A
#
# COMPACT_ATOMS: atom_id res chain seq x y z
N MET A 1 22.25 8.75 -16.84
CA MET A 1 21.44 8.47 -15.65
C MET A 1 20.95 7.05 -15.82
N ASP A 2 21.81 6.08 -15.51
CA ASP A 2 21.44 4.67 -15.45
C ASP A 2 21.29 4.32 -13.97
N ASP A 3 20.27 4.88 -13.33
CA ASP A 3 19.70 4.21 -12.17
C ASP A 3 18.87 3.09 -12.77
N ASN A 4 19.34 1.85 -12.69
CA ASN A 4 18.56 0.68 -13.11
C ASN A 4 17.25 0.69 -12.32
N ILE A 5 16.20 1.25 -12.93
CA ILE A 5 14.83 1.26 -12.41
C ILE A 5 14.47 -0.21 -12.22
N LYS A 6 14.43 -0.64 -10.96
CA LYS A 6 14.04 -2.00 -10.62
C LYS A 6 12.57 -2.01 -10.31
N GLU A 7 11.87 -2.86 -11.05
CA GLU A 7 10.50 -3.21 -10.72
C GLU A 7 10.42 -3.75 -9.29
N ALA A 8 9.31 -3.50 -8.62
CA ALA A 8 9.02 -4.09 -7.33
C ALA A 8 7.67 -4.77 -7.34
N VAL A 9 7.62 -5.94 -6.69
CA VAL A 9 6.39 -6.69 -6.46
C VAL A 9 5.85 -6.36 -5.08
N ILE A 10 4.60 -5.95 -5.03
CA ILE A 10 3.83 -5.74 -3.80
C ILE A 10 2.77 -6.83 -3.75
N GLU A 11 3.03 -7.83 -2.93
CA GLU A 11 2.21 -9.04 -2.83
C GLU A 11 1.46 -9.10 -1.50
N CYS A 12 0.24 -9.63 -1.51
CA CYS A 12 -0.48 -9.90 -0.26
C CYS A 12 0.23 -11.00 0.56
N LYS A 13 -0.03 -11.05 1.87
CA LYS A 13 0.63 -12.04 2.75
C LYS A 13 0.32 -13.51 2.37
N CYS A 14 -0.81 -13.78 1.72
CA CYS A 14 -1.18 -15.14 1.29
C CYS A 14 -0.77 -15.50 -0.15
N GLY A 15 -0.07 -14.61 -0.86
CA GLY A 15 0.40 -14.86 -2.24
C GLY A 15 -0.68 -14.92 -3.33
N SER A 16 -1.96 -14.71 -2.98
CA SER A 16 -3.08 -14.83 -3.94
C SER A 16 -3.19 -13.65 -4.90
N SER A 17 -2.68 -12.47 -4.55
CA SER A 17 -2.74 -11.26 -5.37
C SER A 17 -1.50 -10.37 -5.20
N ALA A 18 -1.05 -9.72 -6.28
CA ALA A 18 0.09 -8.80 -6.28
C ALA A 18 -0.03 -7.69 -7.35
N LEU A 19 0.62 -6.56 -7.09
CA LEU A 19 0.87 -5.49 -8.06
C LEU A 19 2.38 -5.41 -8.32
N THR A 20 2.77 -5.28 -9.58
CA THR A 20 4.16 -4.97 -9.96
C THR A 20 4.24 -3.53 -10.42
N VAL A 21 5.16 -2.76 -9.86
CA VAL A 21 5.39 -1.35 -10.21
C VAL A 21 6.70 -1.20 -10.97
N ALA A 22 6.74 -0.30 -11.95
CA ALA A 22 7.91 -0.05 -12.77
C ALA A 22 9.08 0.44 -11.93
N ASP A 23 8.83 1.40 -11.03
CA ASP A 23 9.83 1.98 -10.13
C ASP A 23 9.54 1.58 -8.68
N GLY A 24 10.31 0.63 -8.18
CA GLY A 24 10.19 0.09 -6.83
C GLY A 24 10.75 0.98 -5.73
N LYS A 25 11.30 2.17 -6.04
CA LYS A 25 11.90 3.05 -5.04
C LYS A 25 10.84 3.93 -4.38
N ALA A 26 10.80 3.90 -3.04
CA ALA A 26 9.98 4.84 -2.29
C ALA A 26 10.53 6.27 -2.41
N ILE A 27 9.62 7.23 -2.62
CA ILE A 27 9.96 8.65 -2.77
C ILE A 27 9.59 9.49 -1.53
N LEU A 28 8.84 8.91 -0.60
CA LEU A 28 8.45 9.54 0.65
C LEU A 28 8.20 8.48 1.71
N TYR A 29 8.64 8.74 2.94
CA TYR A 29 8.36 7.93 4.13
C TYR A 29 7.86 8.84 5.26
N VAL A 30 6.69 8.51 5.81
CA VAL A 30 6.10 9.17 6.98
C VAL A 30 5.52 8.16 7.96
N GLN A 31 5.31 8.56 9.21
CA GLN A 31 4.46 7.85 10.16
C GLN A 31 3.12 8.59 10.28
N CYS A 32 2.02 7.86 10.31
CA CYS A 32 0.69 8.50 10.26
C CYS A 32 -0.21 8.07 11.42
N GLY A 33 -0.67 9.06 12.19
CA GLY A 33 -1.65 8.88 13.27
C GLY A 33 -3.08 9.25 12.89
N CYS A 34 -3.36 9.55 11.61
CA CYS A 34 -4.68 10.01 11.20
C CYS A 34 -5.74 8.93 11.40
N GLU A 35 -6.97 9.37 11.66
CA GLU A 35 -8.11 8.47 11.88
C GLU A 35 -8.35 7.54 10.70
N ASP A 36 -8.20 8.02 9.46
CA ASP A 36 -8.44 7.23 8.26
C ASP A 36 -7.45 6.06 8.10
N CYS A 37 -6.17 6.26 8.42
CA CYS A 37 -5.18 5.17 8.45
C CYS A 37 -5.46 4.21 9.61
N ARG A 38 -5.71 4.74 10.81
CA ARG A 38 -5.97 3.95 12.01
C ARG A 38 -7.18 3.01 11.82
N GLN A 39 -8.33 3.56 11.43
CA GLN A 39 -9.56 2.79 11.26
C GLN A 39 -9.43 1.78 10.13
N ALA A 40 -8.78 2.13 9.01
CA ALA A 40 -8.63 1.21 7.89
C ALA A 40 -7.80 -0.03 8.25
N LEU A 41 -6.70 0.13 8.98
CA LEU A 41 -5.88 -1.01 9.40
C LEU A 41 -6.55 -1.82 10.51
N GLN A 42 -7.25 -1.17 11.44
CA GLN A 42 -8.06 -1.86 12.46
C GLN A 42 -9.17 -2.70 11.80
N TRP A 43 -9.87 -2.15 10.82
CA TRP A 43 -10.87 -2.88 10.05
C TRP A 43 -10.25 -4.07 9.31
N GLY A 44 -9.08 -3.89 8.68
CA GLY A 44 -8.35 -4.98 8.04
C GLY A 44 -7.99 -6.10 9.01
N HIS A 45 -7.53 -5.75 10.22
CA HIS A 45 -7.23 -6.73 11.27
C HIS A 45 -8.48 -7.49 11.74
N MET A 46 -9.61 -6.79 11.98
CA MET A 46 -10.89 -7.42 12.34
C MET A 46 -11.37 -8.44 11.29
N LYS A 47 -10.91 -8.33 10.05
CA LYS A 47 -11.21 -9.26 8.96
C LYS A 47 -10.22 -10.43 8.84
N GLY A 48 -9.20 -10.50 9.70
CA GLY A 48 -8.17 -11.53 9.69
C GLY A 48 -6.82 -11.07 9.12
N GLY A 49 -6.65 -9.76 8.89
CA GLY A 49 -5.37 -9.16 8.49
C GLY A 49 -4.40 -8.98 9.66
N VAL A 50 -3.21 -8.46 9.33
CA VAL A 50 -2.13 -8.18 10.30
C VAL A 50 -2.54 -7.08 11.29
N GLU A 51 -2.17 -7.25 12.56
CA GLU A 51 -2.39 -6.26 13.62
C GLU A 51 -1.60 -4.96 13.36
N PRO A 52 -2.26 -3.78 13.40
CA PRO A 52 -1.61 -2.51 13.13
C PRO A 52 -0.74 -2.01 14.27
N ASP A 53 0.31 -1.26 13.93
CA ASP A 53 1.00 -0.42 14.90
C ASP A 53 0.17 0.84 15.21
N PRO A 54 0.35 1.47 16.40
CA PRO A 54 -0.33 2.72 16.72
C PRO A 54 -0.03 3.88 15.75
N LEU A 55 1.19 3.89 15.21
CA LEU A 55 1.68 4.83 14.20
C LEU A 55 2.30 4.04 13.03
N PRO A 56 1.48 3.55 12.08
CA PRO A 56 1.98 2.80 10.94
C PRO A 56 2.96 3.62 10.09
N GLN A 57 3.97 2.94 9.57
CA GLN A 57 4.87 3.45 8.56
C GLN A 57 4.17 3.48 7.19
N LEU A 58 4.26 4.60 6.51
CA LEU A 58 3.70 4.81 5.18
C LEU A 58 4.82 5.11 4.19
N TYR A 59 4.87 4.37 3.10
CA TYR A 59 5.79 4.63 2.00
C TYR A 59 5.01 5.00 0.76
N TYR A 60 5.49 5.99 0.01
CA TYR A 60 4.90 6.39 -1.26
C TYR A 60 5.80 5.92 -2.38
N LEU A 61 5.22 5.20 -3.33
CA LEU A 61 5.89 4.73 -4.53
C LEU A 61 5.18 5.31 -5.76
N ARG A 62 5.90 5.42 -6.87
CA ARG A 62 5.30 5.81 -8.14
C ARG A 62 4.23 4.79 -8.55
N SER A 63 3.10 5.27 -9.08
CA SER A 63 1.94 4.45 -9.42
C SER A 63 1.97 3.82 -10.81
N ASP A 64 3.14 3.75 -11.43
CA ASP A 64 3.34 3.07 -12.72
C ASP A 64 3.23 1.54 -12.55
N ILE A 65 2.00 1.02 -12.50
CA ILE A 65 1.73 -0.43 -12.38
C ILE A 65 1.91 -1.09 -13.76
N VAL A 66 2.81 -2.07 -13.83
CA VAL A 66 3.17 -2.78 -15.08
C VAL A 66 2.61 -4.19 -15.16
N ASP A 67 2.25 -4.80 -14.02
CA ASP A 67 1.61 -6.11 -13.97
C ASP A 67 0.66 -6.26 -12.76
N VAL A 68 -0.35 -7.13 -12.91
CA VAL A 68 -1.34 -7.43 -11.88
C VAL A 68 -1.61 -8.94 -11.84
N LYS A 69 -1.24 -9.57 -10.72
CA LYS A 69 -1.54 -10.98 -10.43
C LYS A 69 -2.76 -11.10 -9.52
N GLY A 70 -3.69 -11.99 -9.86
CA GLY A 70 -4.80 -12.36 -8.96
C GLY A 70 -5.80 -11.24 -8.70
N LYS A 71 -6.15 -10.48 -9.75
CA LYS A 71 -7.09 -9.35 -9.71
C LYS A 71 -8.45 -9.71 -9.08
N ASP A 72 -8.93 -10.94 -9.27
CA ASP A 72 -10.19 -11.42 -8.70
C ASP A 72 -10.18 -11.49 -7.17
N TYR A 73 -8.98 -11.56 -6.57
CA TYR A 73 -8.81 -11.49 -5.12
C TYR A 73 -8.58 -10.07 -4.62
N MET A 74 -8.60 -9.07 -5.50
CA MET A 74 -8.45 -7.66 -5.13
C MET A 74 -9.80 -6.96 -5.08
N LYS A 75 -10.00 -6.13 -4.05
CA LYS A 75 -11.15 -5.24 -4.00
C LYS A 75 -10.75 -3.88 -3.43
N ALA A 76 -11.23 -2.83 -4.09
CA ALA A 76 -11.12 -1.46 -3.63
C ALA A 76 -12.17 -1.18 -2.56
N PHE A 77 -11.73 -0.63 -1.43
CA PHE A 77 -12.59 -0.22 -0.33
C PHE A 77 -12.33 1.23 0.06
N LYS A 78 -13.42 1.92 0.37
CA LYS A 78 -13.43 3.18 1.08
C LYS A 78 -14.05 2.90 2.45
N ILE A 79 -13.29 3.08 3.52
CA ILE A 79 -13.70 2.63 4.86
C ILE A 79 -14.68 3.61 5.51
N ARG A 80 -14.64 4.88 5.09
CA ARG A 80 -15.53 5.93 5.55
C ARG A 80 -16.26 6.55 4.37
N GLU A 81 -17.53 6.91 4.57
CA GLU A 81 -18.33 7.59 3.56
C GLU A 81 -17.70 8.92 3.13
N ASP A 82 -17.20 9.69 4.08
CA ASP A 82 -16.56 11.00 3.91
C ASP A 82 -15.02 10.91 3.72
N GLY A 83 -14.45 9.71 3.82
CA GLY A 83 -13.03 9.48 3.57
C GLY A 83 -12.64 9.90 2.15
N ARG A 84 -11.34 9.94 1.86
CA ARG A 84 -10.86 10.20 0.49
C ARG A 84 -9.92 9.14 -0.03
N SER A 85 -9.33 8.35 0.85
CA SER A 85 -8.44 7.27 0.47
C SER A 85 -9.22 6.04 0.04
N THR A 86 -8.87 5.53 -1.14
CA THR A 86 -9.35 4.25 -1.67
C THR A 86 -8.23 3.23 -1.54
N ARG A 87 -8.55 2.06 -0.99
CA ARG A 87 -7.54 1.06 -0.61
C ARG A 87 -7.80 -0.24 -1.34
N ILE A 88 -6.78 -0.78 -1.97
CA ILE A 88 -6.84 -2.11 -2.60
C ILE A 88 -6.46 -3.14 -1.54
N PHE A 89 -7.43 -3.97 -1.16
CA PHE A 89 -7.23 -5.10 -0.27
C PHE A 89 -7.22 -6.42 -1.04
N CYS A 90 -6.43 -7.38 -0.57
CA CYS A 90 -6.66 -8.79 -0.88
C CYS A 90 -7.86 -9.30 -0.06
N ILE A 91 -8.92 -9.79 -0.70
CA ILE A 91 -10.14 -10.24 0.01
C ILE A 91 -9.96 -11.57 0.75
N LYS A 92 -8.85 -12.29 0.53
CA LYS A 92 -8.56 -13.55 1.22
C LYS A 92 -7.84 -13.36 2.55
N CYS A 93 -6.87 -12.45 2.63
CA CYS A 93 -6.05 -12.25 3.82
C CYS A 93 -6.04 -10.79 4.32
N TYR A 94 -6.83 -9.92 3.69
CA TYR A 94 -6.98 -8.51 4.06
C TYR A 94 -5.67 -7.72 4.13
N SER A 95 -4.66 -8.15 3.37
CA SER A 95 -3.46 -7.34 3.11
C SER A 95 -3.82 -6.11 2.29
N VAL A 96 -3.18 -4.98 2.60
CA VAL A 96 -3.33 -3.73 1.84
C VAL A 96 -2.22 -3.65 0.81
N LEU A 97 -2.56 -3.73 -0.48
CA LEU A 97 -1.57 -3.68 -1.58
C LEU A 97 -1.19 -2.24 -1.91
N GLY A 98 -2.14 -1.32 -1.85
CA GLY A 98 -1.91 0.08 -2.13
C GLY A 98 -3.09 0.95 -1.75
N VAL A 99 -2.82 2.23 -1.61
CA VAL A 99 -3.79 3.26 -1.24
C VAL A 99 -3.65 4.42 -2.21
N ASP A 100 -4.75 4.78 -2.85
CA ASP A 100 -4.88 5.99 -3.64
C ASP A 100 -5.60 7.08 -2.84
N HIS A 101 -5.34 8.33 -3.19
CA HIS A 101 -6.01 9.51 -2.63
C HIS A 101 -6.06 10.59 -3.72
N PRO A 102 -7.15 11.38 -3.85
CA PRO A 102 -7.28 12.40 -4.89
C PRO A 102 -6.11 13.39 -5.00
N ALA A 103 -5.46 13.72 -3.88
CA ALA A 103 -4.30 14.60 -3.86
C ALA A 103 -3.04 13.99 -4.51
N TYR A 104 -2.98 12.68 -4.72
CA TYR A 104 -1.85 12.00 -5.36
C TYR A 104 -1.86 12.20 -6.88
N GLN A 105 -3.03 12.50 -7.46
CA GLN A 105 -3.21 12.78 -8.90
C GLN A 105 -2.62 11.66 -9.79
N SER A 106 -2.76 10.41 -9.36
CA SER A 106 -2.22 9.24 -10.08
C SER A 106 -0.70 9.24 -10.29
N ASN A 107 0.06 10.02 -9.50
CA ASN A 107 1.53 10.02 -9.54
C ASN A 107 2.15 9.00 -8.59
N VAL A 108 1.47 8.75 -7.46
CA VAL A 108 1.93 7.85 -6.42
C VAL A 108 0.77 7.05 -5.85
N PHE A 109 1.10 5.92 -5.23
CA PHE A 109 0.23 5.28 -4.24
C PHE A 109 1.01 5.09 -2.94
N MET A 110 0.26 5.04 -1.85
CA MET A 110 0.80 4.83 -0.52
C MET A 110 0.71 3.34 -0.14
N ASN A 111 1.73 2.80 0.50
CA ASN A 111 1.84 1.42 0.94
C ASN A 111 2.11 1.33 2.45
N PHE A 112 1.57 0.28 3.08
CA PHE A 112 1.84 -0.10 4.46
C PHE A 112 2.67 -1.39 4.46
N PRO A 113 4.01 -1.35 4.54
CA PRO A 113 4.84 -2.54 4.30
C PRO A 113 4.64 -3.67 5.32
N LYS A 114 4.14 -3.37 6.54
CA LYS A 114 3.75 -4.40 7.52
C LYS A 114 2.52 -5.22 7.06
N HIS A 115 1.63 -4.62 6.28
CA HIS A 115 0.34 -5.20 5.89
C HIS A 115 0.36 -5.90 4.52
N CYS A 116 1.52 -6.01 3.88
CA CYS A 116 1.76 -6.79 2.66
C CYS A 116 3.22 -7.31 2.65
N ASN A 117 3.64 -7.98 1.59
CA ASN A 117 5.05 -8.23 1.27
C ASN A 117 5.44 -7.20 0.21
N ASN A 118 6.32 -6.26 0.55
CA ASN A 118 6.78 -5.22 -0.37
C ASN A 118 8.24 -5.48 -0.74
N GLY A 119 8.49 -5.73 -2.03
CA GLY A 119 9.83 -5.96 -2.59
C GLY A 119 10.57 -4.70 -3.05
N GLY A 120 10.02 -3.51 -2.78
CA GLY A 120 10.60 -2.23 -3.17
C GLY A 120 11.76 -1.78 -2.28
N ASP A 121 12.49 -0.76 -2.76
CA ASP A 121 13.52 -0.07 -1.98
C ASP A 121 12.87 0.97 -1.05
N LEU A 122 12.86 0.64 0.25
CA LEU A 122 12.29 1.45 1.32
C LEU A 122 13.36 2.16 2.17
N SER A 123 14.59 2.33 1.63
CA SER A 123 15.73 2.91 2.36
C SER A 123 15.65 4.42 2.60
N ILE A 124 14.67 5.11 2.02
CA ILE A 124 14.47 6.55 2.20
C ILE A 124 14.22 6.88 3.70
N PRO A 125 14.84 7.95 4.25
CA PRO A 125 14.65 8.31 5.64
C PRO A 125 13.24 8.84 5.93
N LEU A 126 12.85 8.75 7.20
CA LEU A 126 11.60 9.34 7.70
C LEU A 126 11.64 10.86 7.50
N VAL A 127 10.58 11.42 6.91
CA VAL A 127 10.40 12.86 6.84
C VAL A 127 9.91 13.38 8.19
N ALA A 128 10.60 14.40 8.69
CA ALA A 128 10.34 15.07 9.97
C ALA A 128 9.05 15.92 9.93
#